data_AF-Q4TDL9-F1
#
_entry.id   AF-Q4TDL9-F1
#
_cell.length_a   1.000
_cell.length_b   1.000
_cell.length_c   1.000
_cell.angle_alpha   90.00
_cell.angle_beta   90.00
_cell.angle_gamma   90.00
#
_symmetry.space_group_name_H-M   'P 1'
#
loop_
_entity.id
_entity.type
_entity.pdbx_description
1 polymer ?
#
loop_
_entity_poly.entity_id
_entity_poly.type
_entity_poly.pdbx_seq_one_letter_code
_entity_poly.pdbx_strand_id
1 'polypeptide(L)'
;MVLDLDLFRTDKGGDPEIVRESQRKRFKDVTLVDKLVAADTEWRKCRFTADNLNKAKNLCSRSIGEKMKRKEAVGEDQSVPEAAQDLEALTAETLSSLSVSQIKQVRLLVDEAIGRTDGERLRLEAERFEHLREIGNLLHPSVPISNDEDADNKVERTWGDCCVQKKYSHVDLVVMIDGFDGEKGAVVAGSRGYFLKGPLVFLEQALINYALRMLHAKSYSMLYTPFFMRKEVMQEVAQLSQFDEELYKVIGKGSEKSEDSSIDEKYLIATSEQPIAAFLRDEWLKPEDLPIRYAGFSTCFRQEVGSHGRDTRGIFRVHQFEKIEQFVYASPHDGKSWQMFEEMIGTAEEFYQSLGIPYRIVNIVSGALNHAASKKLDLEAWFPGSGAFRELVSCSNCTDYQARRLHIRYGQTKKMMDKAEFVHMLNATMCATTRVMCAILENYQTEEGIVVPETLREFMPPGMTDMIRFVKPAPIEQEATRKAKKQQAGGKKKKQEGRRPRLPEAMESMSVSDS
;
A
#
# COMPACT_ATOMS: atom_id res chain seq x y z
N MET A 1 -8.61 4.25 3.70
CA MET A 1 -9.51 3.39 2.89
C MET A 1 -10.45 2.64 3.84
N VAL A 2 -11.76 2.50 3.55
CA VAL A 2 -12.75 1.90 4.49
C VAL A 2 -13.97 1.31 3.77
N LEU A 3 -14.68 0.37 4.42
CA LEU A 3 -16.02 -0.11 4.00
C LEU A 3 -17.13 0.93 4.29
N ASP A 4 -18.31 0.73 3.69
CA ASP A 4 -19.52 1.49 4.03
C ASP A 4 -19.94 1.24 5.49
N LEU A 5 -20.25 2.29 6.24
CA LEU A 5 -20.81 2.15 7.59
C LEU A 5 -22.20 1.51 7.57
N ASP A 6 -22.96 1.71 6.49
CA ASP A 6 -24.32 1.16 6.42
C ASP A 6 -24.33 -0.36 6.24
N LEU A 7 -23.21 -0.97 5.80
CA LEU A 7 -23.04 -2.44 5.86
C LEU A 7 -23.08 -2.98 7.30
N PHE A 8 -22.75 -2.15 8.29
CA PHE A 8 -22.73 -2.51 9.71
C PHE A 8 -24.04 -2.17 10.43
N ARG A 9 -25.02 -1.58 9.74
CA ARG A 9 -26.27 -1.08 10.33
C ARG A 9 -27.47 -1.88 9.81
N THR A 10 -28.02 -2.72 10.67
CA THR A 10 -29.21 -3.54 10.34
C THR A 10 -30.44 -2.70 10.05
N ASP A 11 -30.60 -1.54 10.72
CA ASP A 11 -31.67 -0.57 10.46
C ASP A 11 -31.54 0.14 9.09
N LYS A 12 -30.39 0.03 8.43
CA LYS A 12 -30.13 0.55 7.08
C LYS A 12 -30.13 -0.54 6.01
N GLY A 13 -30.50 -1.77 6.36
CA GLY A 13 -30.50 -2.93 5.48
C GLY A 13 -29.11 -3.59 5.32
N GLY A 14 -28.12 -3.18 6.10
CA GLY A 14 -26.82 -3.84 6.15
C GLY A 14 -26.85 -5.13 6.98
N ASP A 15 -25.87 -5.99 6.73
CA ASP A 15 -25.67 -7.23 7.48
C ASP A 15 -24.22 -7.31 8.00
N PRO A 16 -23.99 -7.01 9.30
CA PRO A 16 -22.69 -7.14 9.93
C PRO A 16 -22.10 -8.55 9.81
N GLU A 17 -22.93 -9.59 9.65
CA GLU A 17 -22.46 -10.97 9.57
C GLU A 17 -21.69 -11.24 8.28
N ILE A 18 -22.04 -10.58 7.17
CA ILE A 18 -21.27 -10.64 5.92
C ILE A 18 -19.84 -10.12 6.16
N VAL A 19 -19.71 -9.05 6.95
CA VAL A 19 -18.39 -8.48 7.28
C VAL A 19 -17.64 -9.39 8.25
N ARG A 20 -18.31 -9.98 9.25
CA ARG A 20 -17.69 -10.97 10.15
C ARG A 20 -17.16 -12.17 9.38
N GLU A 21 -17.95 -12.70 8.45
CA GLU A 21 -17.54 -13.83 7.61
C GLU A 21 -16.35 -13.47 6.72
N SER A 22 -16.34 -12.26 6.13
CA SER A 22 -15.18 -11.77 5.38
C SER A 22 -13.93 -11.66 6.27
N GLN A 23 -14.04 -11.18 7.52
CA GLN A 23 -12.92 -11.13 8.46
C GLN A 23 -12.40 -12.52 8.85
N ARG A 24 -13.30 -13.48 9.10
CA ARG A 24 -12.93 -14.89 9.36
C ARG A 24 -12.14 -15.45 8.18
N LYS A 25 -12.66 -15.26 6.97
CA LYS A 25 -12.02 -15.70 5.73
C LYS A 25 -10.67 -15.05 5.50
N ARG A 26 -10.46 -13.81 5.97
CA ARG A 26 -9.17 -13.10 5.92
C ARG A 26 -8.22 -13.46 7.07
N PHE A 27 -8.61 -14.35 7.99
CA PHE A 27 -7.83 -14.69 9.19
C PHE A 27 -7.52 -13.47 10.06
N LYS A 28 -8.48 -12.54 10.16
CA LYS A 28 -8.37 -11.30 10.95
C LYS A 28 -9.33 -11.31 12.14
N ASP A 29 -9.13 -10.36 13.05
CA ASP A 29 -9.93 -10.23 14.26
C ASP A 29 -11.38 -9.85 13.94
N VAL A 30 -12.29 -10.80 14.18
CA VAL A 30 -13.73 -10.64 13.98
C VAL A 30 -14.34 -9.69 15.02
N THR A 31 -13.73 -9.57 16.21
CA THR A 31 -14.26 -8.73 17.30
C THR A 31 -14.24 -7.25 16.95
N LEU A 32 -13.44 -6.83 15.97
CA LEU A 32 -13.43 -5.46 15.44
C LEU A 32 -14.80 -5.05 14.88
N VAL A 33 -15.55 -5.98 14.29
CA VAL A 33 -16.90 -5.71 13.77
C VAL A 33 -17.84 -5.34 14.92
N ASP A 34 -17.79 -6.09 16.02
CA ASP A 34 -18.67 -5.85 17.18
C ASP A 34 -18.30 -4.55 17.89
N LYS A 35 -16.99 -4.27 18.06
CA LYS A 35 -16.51 -3.01 18.62
C LYS A 35 -16.94 -1.81 17.77
N LEU A 36 -16.86 -1.94 16.44
CA LEU A 36 -17.34 -0.90 15.52
C LEU A 36 -18.84 -0.67 15.65
N VAL A 37 -19.65 -1.73 15.65
CA VAL A 37 -21.12 -1.63 15.79
C VAL A 37 -21.50 -0.99 17.12
N ALA A 38 -20.81 -1.33 18.21
CA ALA A 38 -21.02 -0.73 19.52
C ALA A 38 -20.68 0.78 19.49
N ALA A 39 -19.50 1.14 19.00
CA ALA A 39 -19.08 2.55 18.89
C ALA A 39 -20.01 3.37 17.99
N ASP A 40 -20.47 2.80 16.86
CA ASP A 40 -21.43 3.46 15.96
C ASP A 40 -22.81 3.65 16.62
N THR A 41 -23.26 2.68 17.41
CA THR A 41 -24.54 2.76 18.12
C THR A 41 -24.52 3.86 19.17
N GLU A 42 -23.46 3.92 19.98
CA GLU A 42 -23.28 5.00 20.95
C GLU A 42 -23.09 6.36 20.27
N TRP A 43 -22.36 6.42 19.16
CA TRP A 43 -22.22 7.64 18.38
C TRP A 43 -23.56 8.15 17.84
N ARG A 44 -24.43 7.25 17.35
CA ARG A 44 -25.78 7.61 16.87
C ARG A 44 -26.68 8.11 18.00
N LYS A 45 -26.59 7.52 19.20
CA LYS A 45 -27.28 8.02 20.40
C LYS A 45 -26.79 9.43 20.76
N CYS A 46 -25.48 9.62 20.83
CA CYS A 46 -24.89 10.95 21.09
C CYS A 46 -25.34 11.99 20.06
N ARG A 47 -25.43 11.59 18.78
CA ARG A 47 -25.92 12.49 17.72
C ARG A 47 -27.39 12.88 17.94
N PHE A 48 -28.24 11.93 18.31
CA PHE A 48 -29.64 12.20 18.63
C PHE A 48 -29.79 13.15 19.83
N THR A 49 -29.04 12.91 20.91
CA THR A 49 -28.97 13.80 22.07
C THR A 49 -28.50 15.21 21.67
N ALA A 50 -27.45 15.32 20.85
CA ALA A 50 -26.97 16.62 20.38
C ALA A 50 -28.04 17.39 19.58
N ASP A 51 -28.81 16.72 18.73
CA ASP A 51 -29.90 17.33 17.98
C ASP A 51 -31.03 17.82 18.91
N ASN A 52 -31.36 17.07 19.96
CA ASN A 52 -32.35 17.48 20.96
C ASN A 52 -31.87 18.66 21.80
N LEU A 53 -30.62 18.65 22.27
CA LEU A 53 -30.03 19.76 23.01
C LEU A 53 -29.97 21.04 22.17
N ASN A 54 -29.68 20.94 20.86
CA ASN A 54 -29.73 22.09 19.96
C ASN A 54 -31.15 22.65 19.80
N LYS A 55 -32.17 21.78 19.70
CA LYS A 55 -33.58 22.22 19.72
C LYS A 55 -33.93 22.92 21.04
N ALA A 56 -33.50 22.36 22.17
CA ALA A 56 -33.71 22.94 23.49
C ALA A 56 -33.04 24.32 23.64
N LYS A 57 -31.80 24.48 23.17
CA LYS A 57 -31.09 25.77 23.13
C LYS A 57 -31.84 26.83 22.32
N ASN A 58 -32.33 26.46 21.14
CA ASN A 58 -33.11 27.33 20.28
C ASN A 58 -34.43 27.73 20.93
N LEU A 59 -35.09 26.76 21.59
CA LEU A 59 -36.32 27.00 22.33
C LEU A 59 -36.09 27.97 23.50
N CYS A 60 -35.05 27.77 24.31
CA CYS A 60 -34.68 28.70 25.40
C CYS A 60 -34.44 30.11 24.88
N SER A 61 -33.70 30.25 23.77
CA SER A 61 -33.39 31.54 23.16
C SER A 61 -34.64 32.27 22.66
N ARG A 62 -35.58 31.53 22.05
CA ARG A 62 -36.88 32.06 21.64
C ARG A 62 -37.73 32.50 22.83
N SER A 63 -37.84 31.68 23.87
CA SER A 63 -38.61 32.00 25.08
C SER A 63 -38.07 33.25 25.80
N ILE A 64 -36.75 33.39 25.89
CA ILE A 64 -36.12 34.63 26.41
C ILE A 64 -36.53 35.84 25.55
N GLY A 65 -36.43 35.73 24.21
CA GLY A 65 -36.81 36.81 23.30
C GLY A 65 -38.26 37.24 23.43
N GLU A 66 -39.20 36.29 23.55
CA GLU A 66 -40.62 36.55 23.73
C GLU A 66 -40.93 37.24 25.06
N LYS A 67 -40.37 36.77 26.18
CA LYS A 67 -40.56 37.37 27.51
C LYS A 67 -39.97 38.78 27.59
N MET A 68 -38.79 38.99 27.00
CA MET A 68 -38.16 40.33 26.91
C MET A 68 -39.01 41.29 26.07
N LYS A 69 -39.59 40.83 24.95
CA LYS A 69 -40.49 41.65 24.12
C LYS A 69 -41.78 42.04 24.87
N ARG A 70 -42.27 41.18 25.76
CA ARG A 70 -43.42 41.43 26.64
C ARG A 70 -43.09 42.28 27.87
N LYS A 71 -41.82 42.65 28.08
CA LYS A 71 -41.32 43.39 29.25
C LYS A 71 -41.63 42.67 30.58
N GLU A 72 -41.64 41.34 30.57
CA GLU A 72 -41.75 40.56 31.81
C GLU A 72 -40.54 40.85 32.73
N ALA A 73 -40.77 40.84 34.05
CA ALA A 73 -39.69 41.02 35.01
C ALA A 73 -38.65 39.90 34.85
N VAL A 74 -37.36 40.27 34.87
CA VAL A 74 -36.27 39.33 34.59
C VAL A 74 -36.20 38.22 35.65
N GLY A 75 -36.61 38.51 36.88
CA GLY A 75 -36.50 37.63 38.04
C GLY A 75 -35.07 37.58 38.57
N GLU A 76 -34.90 37.50 39.89
CA GLU A 76 -33.58 37.39 40.53
C GLU A 76 -33.18 35.94 40.82
N ASP A 77 -34.15 35.04 40.87
CA ASP A 77 -33.91 33.61 41.07
C ASP A 77 -33.17 33.00 39.88
N GLN A 78 -32.08 32.30 40.19
CA GLN A 78 -31.21 31.62 39.24
C GLN A 78 -31.20 30.11 39.47
N SER A 79 -31.99 29.60 40.41
CA SER A 79 -32.14 28.17 40.61
C SER A 79 -32.77 27.51 39.39
N VAL A 80 -32.33 26.30 39.05
CA VAL A 80 -32.92 25.50 37.97
C VAL A 80 -33.97 24.57 38.56
N PRO A 81 -35.27 24.76 38.28
CA PRO A 81 -36.32 23.93 38.83
C PRO A 81 -36.22 22.50 38.32
N GLU A 82 -36.69 21.54 39.11
CA GLU A 82 -36.68 20.10 38.78
C GLU A 82 -37.33 19.81 37.42
N ALA A 83 -38.44 20.48 37.11
CA ALA A 83 -39.13 20.38 35.82
C ALA A 83 -38.28 20.81 34.60
N ALA A 84 -37.17 21.51 34.81
CA ALA A 84 -36.24 21.96 33.77
C ALA A 84 -34.84 21.33 33.89
N GLN A 85 -34.68 20.29 34.72
CA GLN A 85 -33.41 19.54 34.83
C GLN A 85 -33.21 18.54 33.67
N ASP A 86 -34.30 17.99 33.11
CA ASP A 86 -34.24 17.20 31.88
C ASP A 86 -34.09 18.14 30.67
N LEU A 87 -32.85 18.36 30.27
CA LEU A 87 -32.47 19.29 29.21
C LEU A 87 -32.93 18.82 27.81
N GLU A 88 -33.11 17.52 27.61
CA GLU A 88 -33.53 16.95 26.32
C GLU A 88 -35.05 17.01 26.13
N ALA A 89 -35.81 16.97 27.21
CA ALA A 89 -37.27 17.02 27.21
C ALA A 89 -37.88 18.42 27.44
N LEU A 90 -37.08 19.49 27.30
CA LEU A 90 -37.57 20.85 27.50
C LEU A 90 -38.70 21.22 26.53
N THR A 91 -39.84 21.61 27.09
CA THR A 91 -41.02 22.05 26.32
C THR A 91 -41.26 23.56 26.45
N ALA A 92 -42.06 24.11 25.52
CA ALA A 92 -42.47 25.51 25.60
C ALA A 92 -43.30 25.80 26.86
N GLU A 93 -44.09 24.83 27.33
CA GLU A 93 -44.89 24.94 28.54
C GLU A 93 -44.01 25.03 29.78
N THR A 94 -43.03 24.13 29.92
CA THR A 94 -42.03 24.17 30.99
C THR A 94 -41.37 25.54 31.07
N LEU A 95 -40.84 26.04 29.94
CA LEU A 95 -40.13 27.32 29.90
C LEU A 95 -41.03 28.55 30.10
N SER A 96 -42.33 28.44 29.81
CA SER A 96 -43.29 29.53 30.01
C SER A 96 -43.46 29.89 31.49
N SER A 97 -43.38 28.88 32.35
CA SER A 97 -43.48 29.00 33.82
C SER A 97 -42.22 29.58 34.49
N LEU A 98 -41.11 29.69 33.75
CA LEU A 98 -39.83 30.14 34.29
C LEU A 98 -39.61 31.65 34.09
N SER A 99 -38.80 32.24 34.96
CA SER A 99 -38.30 33.62 34.78
C SER A 99 -37.17 33.69 33.75
N VAL A 100 -36.86 34.90 33.26
CA VAL A 100 -35.77 35.09 32.28
C VAL A 100 -34.42 34.65 32.85
N SER A 101 -34.15 34.92 34.13
CA SER A 101 -32.92 34.49 34.81
C SER A 101 -32.79 32.97 34.89
N GLN A 102 -33.87 32.25 35.22
CA GLN A 102 -33.88 30.79 35.25
C GLN A 102 -33.67 30.18 33.85
N ILE A 103 -34.34 30.73 32.81
CA ILE A 103 -34.16 30.22 31.43
C ILE A 103 -32.72 30.48 30.94
N LYS A 104 -32.09 31.58 31.33
CA LYS A 104 -30.67 31.82 31.04
C LYS A 104 -29.77 30.76 31.70
N GLN A 105 -30.05 30.37 32.95
CA GLN A 105 -29.30 29.31 33.64
C GLN A 105 -29.51 27.94 33.00
N VAL A 106 -30.76 27.58 32.66
CA VAL A 106 -31.06 26.35 31.90
C VAL A 106 -30.29 26.35 30.57
N ARG A 107 -30.28 27.48 29.85
CA ARG A 107 -29.52 27.59 28.60
C ARG A 107 -28.01 27.38 28.80
N LEU A 108 -27.41 27.89 29.88
CA LEU A 108 -26.00 27.65 30.18
C LEU A 108 -25.72 26.16 30.41
N LEU A 109 -26.60 25.45 31.11
CA LEU A 109 -26.50 24.00 31.29
C LEU A 109 -26.67 23.24 29.97
N VAL A 110 -27.57 23.69 29.09
CA VAL A 110 -27.71 23.15 27.73
C VAL A 110 -26.42 23.36 26.93
N ASP A 111 -25.83 24.56 26.97
CA ASP A 111 -24.57 24.85 26.28
C ASP A 111 -23.42 23.96 26.81
N GLU A 112 -23.33 23.73 28.12
CA GLU A 112 -22.36 22.80 28.71
C GLU A 112 -22.62 21.34 28.31
N ALA A 113 -23.89 20.91 28.30
CA ALA A 113 -24.28 19.58 27.85
C ALA A 113 -23.92 19.36 26.37
N ILE A 114 -24.17 20.34 25.50
CA ILE A 114 -23.76 20.30 24.08
C ILE A 114 -22.24 20.12 23.98
N GLY A 115 -21.46 20.90 24.73
CA GLY A 115 -19.99 20.80 24.73
C GLY A 115 -19.50 19.40 25.13
N ARG A 116 -20.10 18.79 26.16
CA ARG A 116 -19.79 17.42 26.60
C ARG A 116 -20.18 16.39 25.55
N THR A 117 -21.40 16.48 25.00
CA THR A 117 -21.89 15.57 23.97
C THR A 117 -21.07 15.64 22.68
N ASP A 118 -20.63 16.83 22.26
CA ASP A 118 -19.77 16.99 21.09
C ASP A 118 -18.37 16.41 21.32
N GLY A 119 -17.79 16.59 22.51
CA GLY A 119 -16.53 15.94 22.88
C GLY A 119 -16.62 14.41 22.82
N GLU A 120 -17.69 13.84 23.36
CA GLU A 120 -17.95 12.40 23.32
C GLU A 120 -18.21 11.89 21.89
N ARG A 121 -18.95 12.66 21.08
CA ARG A 121 -19.20 12.36 19.67
C ARG A 121 -17.89 12.25 18.88
N LEU A 122 -16.96 13.20 19.09
CA LEU A 122 -15.64 13.18 18.43
C LEU A 122 -14.79 11.99 18.89
N ARG A 123 -14.83 11.66 20.20
CA ARG A 123 -14.14 10.48 20.76
C ARG A 123 -14.64 9.19 20.12
N LEU A 124 -15.97 8.99 20.08
CA LEU A 124 -16.61 7.81 19.49
C LEU A 124 -16.40 7.73 17.98
N GLU A 125 -16.34 8.86 17.28
CA GLU A 125 -16.03 8.92 15.85
C GLU A 125 -14.60 8.43 15.56
N ALA A 126 -13.62 8.88 16.36
CA ALA A 126 -12.25 8.40 16.28
C ALA A 126 -12.15 6.90 16.62
N GLU A 127 -12.79 6.45 17.70
CA GLU A 127 -12.81 5.04 18.11
C GLU A 127 -13.42 4.13 17.02
N ARG A 128 -14.59 4.51 16.49
CA ARG A 128 -15.24 3.80 15.38
C ARG A 128 -14.33 3.72 14.15
N PHE A 129 -13.63 4.80 13.85
CA PHE A 129 -12.74 4.87 12.70
C PHE A 129 -11.48 4.00 12.85
N GLU A 130 -10.89 3.96 14.05
CA GLU A 130 -9.76 3.07 14.35
C GLU A 130 -10.12 1.59 14.11
N HIS A 131 -11.33 1.17 14.50
CA HIS A 131 -11.82 -0.18 14.21
C HIS A 131 -12.09 -0.38 12.71
N LEU A 132 -12.74 0.58 12.06
CA LEU A 132 -13.11 0.49 10.65
C LEU A 132 -11.90 0.39 9.72
N ARG A 133 -10.80 1.08 10.04
CA ARG A 133 -9.57 1.09 9.22
C ARG A 133 -8.89 -0.29 9.13
N GLU A 134 -9.04 -1.12 10.15
CA GLU A 134 -8.44 -2.45 10.21
C GLU A 134 -9.37 -3.55 9.66
N ILE A 135 -10.55 -3.19 9.18
CA ILE A 135 -11.48 -4.12 8.52
C ILE A 135 -11.25 -4.07 7.01
N GLY A 136 -10.82 -5.21 6.45
CA GLY A 136 -10.59 -5.36 5.02
C GLY A 136 -11.87 -5.36 4.18
N ASN A 137 -11.70 -5.14 2.88
CA ASN A 137 -12.74 -5.16 1.88
C ASN A 137 -13.44 -6.53 1.82
N LEU A 138 -14.65 -6.58 1.25
CA LEU A 138 -15.34 -7.84 1.01
C LEU A 138 -14.60 -8.67 -0.05
N LEU A 139 -14.43 -9.96 0.24
CA LEU A 139 -13.76 -10.89 -0.66
C LEU A 139 -14.63 -11.24 -1.88
N HIS A 140 -14.01 -11.34 -3.05
CA HIS A 140 -14.65 -11.94 -4.21
C HIS A 140 -14.87 -13.45 -3.96
N PRO A 141 -15.99 -14.06 -4.41
CA PRO A 141 -16.28 -15.48 -4.14
C PRO A 141 -15.23 -16.48 -4.65
N SER A 142 -14.42 -16.07 -5.64
CA SER A 142 -13.37 -16.93 -6.23
C SER A 142 -12.02 -16.88 -5.49
N VAL A 143 -11.88 -16.13 -4.41
CA VAL A 143 -10.62 -16.04 -3.66
C VAL A 143 -10.41 -17.36 -2.88
N PRO A 144 -9.24 -18.01 -2.98
CA PRO A 144 -8.95 -19.19 -2.17
C PRO A 144 -8.85 -18.82 -0.69
N ILE A 145 -9.55 -19.54 0.17
CA ILE A 145 -9.59 -19.23 1.61
C ILE A 145 -8.48 -20.01 2.31
N SER A 146 -7.35 -19.35 2.53
CA SER A 146 -6.20 -19.87 3.28
C SER A 146 -5.32 -18.74 3.81
N ASN A 147 -4.42 -19.09 4.72
CA ASN A 147 -3.37 -18.22 5.27
C ASN A 147 -1.96 -18.69 4.86
N ASP A 148 -1.85 -19.72 4.02
CA ASP A 148 -0.59 -20.26 3.52
C ASP A 148 -0.46 -19.98 2.01
N GLU A 149 0.41 -19.04 1.65
CA GLU A 149 0.66 -18.68 0.25
C GLU A 149 1.39 -19.77 -0.53
N ASP A 150 2.33 -20.49 0.09
CA ASP A 150 3.17 -21.47 -0.62
C ASP A 150 2.37 -22.74 -0.96
N ALA A 151 1.42 -23.11 -0.10
CA ALA A 151 0.60 -24.30 -0.26
C ALA A 151 -0.68 -24.06 -1.08
N ASP A 152 -1.39 -22.97 -0.82
CA ASP A 152 -2.80 -22.84 -1.23
C ASP A 152 -3.09 -21.73 -2.26
N ASN A 153 -2.06 -20.97 -2.67
CA ASN A 153 -2.19 -20.06 -3.81
C ASN A 153 -2.55 -20.86 -5.07
N LYS A 154 -3.68 -20.52 -5.69
CA LYS A 154 -4.21 -21.28 -6.83
C LYS A 154 -3.60 -20.79 -8.13
N VAL A 155 -2.92 -21.67 -8.86
CA VAL A 155 -2.46 -21.40 -10.23
C VAL A 155 -3.66 -21.41 -11.18
N GLU A 156 -3.96 -20.28 -11.79
CA GLU A 156 -5.07 -20.13 -12.74
C GLU A 156 -4.62 -20.41 -14.18
N ARG A 157 -3.42 -19.96 -14.55
CA ARG A 157 -2.87 -20.05 -15.92
C ARG A 157 -1.36 -20.21 -15.91
N THR A 158 -0.80 -20.80 -16.95
CA THR A 158 0.65 -20.87 -17.20
C THR A 158 0.95 -20.55 -18.66
N TRP A 159 2.10 -19.95 -18.93
CA TRP A 159 2.55 -19.63 -20.28
C TRP A 159 4.07 -19.83 -20.43
N GLY A 160 4.49 -20.35 -21.58
CA GLY A 160 5.90 -20.63 -21.88
C GLY A 160 6.47 -21.87 -21.18
N ASP A 161 7.77 -22.11 -21.35
CA ASP A 161 8.48 -23.21 -20.70
C ASP A 161 8.99 -22.77 -19.32
N CYS A 162 8.32 -23.25 -18.26
CA CYS A 162 8.65 -22.96 -16.87
C CYS A 162 9.49 -24.06 -16.20
N CYS A 163 10.16 -24.91 -16.98
CA CYS A 163 10.97 -26.02 -16.49
C CYS A 163 12.45 -25.88 -16.89
N VAL A 164 12.74 -25.10 -17.95
CA VAL A 164 14.11 -24.86 -18.41
C VAL A 164 14.95 -24.23 -17.30
N GLN A 165 16.15 -24.78 -17.10
CA GLN A 165 17.17 -24.19 -16.23
C GLN A 165 18.31 -23.62 -17.05
N LYS A 166 18.93 -22.55 -16.54
CA LYS A 166 20.07 -21.88 -17.18
C LYS A 166 21.21 -21.66 -16.19
N LYS A 167 22.39 -21.34 -16.72
CA LYS A 167 23.65 -21.41 -15.97
C LYS A 167 23.75 -20.39 -14.83
N TYR A 168 23.45 -19.12 -15.09
CA TYR A 168 23.67 -18.04 -14.14
C TYR A 168 22.35 -17.41 -13.69
N SER A 169 22.30 -17.04 -12.41
CA SER A 169 21.24 -16.19 -11.85
C SER A 169 21.46 -14.73 -12.24
N HIS A 170 20.40 -13.91 -12.20
CA HIS A 170 20.48 -12.47 -12.44
C HIS A 170 21.56 -11.79 -11.60
N VAL A 171 21.86 -12.30 -10.40
CA VAL A 171 22.87 -11.74 -9.49
C VAL A 171 24.27 -11.73 -10.11
N ASP A 172 24.63 -12.79 -10.83
CA ASP A 172 25.90 -12.86 -11.54
C ASP A 172 25.84 -12.08 -12.85
N LEU A 173 24.72 -12.20 -13.57
CA LEU A 173 24.55 -11.59 -14.89
C LEU A 173 24.63 -10.06 -14.88
N VAL A 174 24.02 -9.40 -13.88
CA VAL A 174 24.12 -7.93 -13.74
C VAL A 174 25.57 -7.44 -13.58
N VAL A 175 26.46 -8.28 -13.02
CA VAL A 175 27.89 -7.98 -12.86
C VAL A 175 28.66 -8.31 -14.13
N MET A 176 28.36 -9.44 -14.78
CA MET A 176 29.06 -9.91 -15.99
C MET A 176 28.95 -8.93 -17.17
N ILE A 177 27.83 -8.20 -17.28
CA ILE A 177 27.62 -7.14 -18.28
C ILE A 177 28.10 -5.75 -17.81
N ASP A 178 28.71 -5.65 -16.63
CA ASP A 178 29.11 -4.39 -15.97
C ASP A 178 27.95 -3.38 -15.82
N GLY A 179 26.73 -3.87 -15.63
CA GLY A 179 25.52 -3.06 -15.53
C GLY A 179 25.18 -2.59 -14.12
N PHE A 180 25.88 -3.08 -13.10
CA PHE A 180 25.53 -2.90 -11.68
C PHE A 180 26.77 -2.68 -10.81
N ASP A 181 26.64 -1.80 -9.81
CA ASP A 181 27.62 -1.61 -8.73
C ASP A 181 26.91 -1.48 -7.37
N GLY A 182 26.77 -2.61 -6.67
CA GLY A 182 26.16 -2.68 -5.34
C GLY A 182 27.09 -2.31 -4.20
N GLU A 183 28.41 -2.49 -4.35
CA GLU A 183 29.37 -2.13 -3.30
C GLU A 183 29.43 -0.61 -3.12
N LYS A 184 29.53 0.14 -4.22
CA LYS A 184 29.47 1.61 -4.16
C LYS A 184 28.08 2.11 -3.80
N GLY A 185 27.04 1.44 -4.27
CA GLY A 185 25.66 1.74 -3.89
C GLY A 185 25.44 1.63 -2.38
N ALA A 186 25.98 0.59 -1.75
CA ALA A 186 25.89 0.39 -0.31
C ALA A 186 26.60 1.48 0.50
N VAL A 187 27.74 1.99 0.01
CA VAL A 187 28.46 3.10 0.65
C VAL A 187 27.66 4.40 0.57
N VAL A 188 26.98 4.66 -0.55
CA VAL A 188 26.29 5.93 -0.80
C VAL A 188 24.89 5.98 -0.17
N ALA A 189 24.09 4.92 -0.35
CA ALA A 189 22.67 4.91 0.00
C ALA A 189 22.31 3.93 1.14
N GLY A 190 23.30 3.22 1.70
CA GLY A 190 23.07 2.17 2.69
C GLY A 190 22.75 0.81 2.06
N SER A 191 22.44 -0.19 2.89
CA SER A 191 22.16 -1.56 2.43
C SER A 191 21.13 -1.59 1.30
N ARG A 192 21.32 -2.47 0.30
CA ARG A 192 20.51 -2.56 -0.94
C ARG A 192 20.56 -1.32 -1.85
N GLY A 193 21.36 -0.31 -1.52
CA GLY A 193 21.72 0.75 -2.45
C GLY A 193 22.49 0.21 -3.65
N TYR A 194 22.22 0.74 -4.84
CA TYR A 194 22.86 0.30 -6.08
C TYR A 194 23.11 1.46 -7.04
N PHE A 195 24.10 1.31 -7.92
CA PHE A 195 24.20 2.08 -9.15
C PHE A 195 23.90 1.17 -10.34
N LEU A 196 22.95 1.59 -11.17
CA LEU A 196 22.74 1.03 -12.51
C LEU A 196 23.66 1.73 -13.51
N LYS A 197 24.25 0.99 -14.45
CA LYS A 197 25.26 1.53 -15.39
C LYS A 197 25.09 0.96 -16.79
N GLY A 198 25.60 1.72 -17.76
CA GLY A 198 25.83 1.29 -19.13
C GLY A 198 24.63 0.55 -19.74
N PRO A 199 24.77 -0.75 -20.09
CA PRO A 199 23.73 -1.48 -20.81
C PRO A 199 22.41 -1.59 -20.05
N LEU A 200 22.43 -1.68 -18.71
CA LEU A 200 21.19 -1.81 -17.95
C LEU A 200 20.40 -0.50 -17.87
N VAL A 201 21.07 0.65 -17.92
CA VAL A 201 20.38 1.96 -18.02
C VAL A 201 19.60 2.04 -19.33
N PHE A 202 20.19 1.60 -20.45
CA PHE A 202 19.49 1.57 -21.73
C PHE A 202 18.36 0.53 -21.75
N LEU A 203 18.57 -0.64 -21.16
CA LEU A 203 17.53 -1.68 -21.08
C LEU A 203 16.33 -1.21 -20.22
N GLU A 204 16.58 -0.51 -19.12
CA GLU A 204 15.54 0.11 -18.29
C GLU A 204 14.74 1.16 -19.09
N GLN A 205 15.42 2.05 -19.81
CA GLN A 205 14.74 3.04 -20.67
C GLN A 205 13.94 2.36 -21.80
N ALA A 206 14.46 1.27 -22.37
CA ALA A 206 13.74 0.49 -23.38
C ALA A 206 12.44 -0.12 -22.81
N LEU A 207 12.51 -0.71 -21.62
CA LEU A 207 11.34 -1.26 -20.92
C LEU A 207 10.31 -0.18 -20.59
N ILE A 208 10.74 0.97 -20.11
CA ILE A 208 9.84 2.10 -19.80
C ILE A 208 9.10 2.54 -21.06
N ASN A 209 9.82 2.81 -22.14
CA ASN A 209 9.22 3.27 -23.40
C ASN A 209 8.29 2.22 -24.02
N TYR A 210 8.70 0.95 -24.00
CA TYR A 210 7.88 -0.14 -24.53
C TYR A 210 6.56 -0.30 -23.75
N ALA A 211 6.61 -0.34 -22.42
CA ALA A 211 5.44 -0.47 -21.57
C ALA A 211 4.47 0.72 -21.76
N LEU A 212 4.98 1.95 -21.80
CA LEU A 212 4.15 3.15 -22.02
C LEU A 212 3.50 3.15 -23.40
N ARG A 213 4.22 2.77 -24.46
CA ARG A 213 3.64 2.65 -25.81
C ARG A 213 2.53 1.61 -25.88
N MET A 214 2.72 0.46 -25.21
CA MET A 214 1.71 -0.60 -25.18
C MET A 214 0.44 -0.15 -24.45
N LEU A 215 0.57 0.54 -23.30
CA LEU A 215 -0.57 1.09 -22.58
C LEU A 215 -1.25 2.24 -23.35
N HIS A 216 -0.47 3.10 -24.01
CA HIS A 216 -1.02 4.15 -24.88
C HIS A 216 -1.87 3.56 -26.01
N ALA A 217 -1.41 2.48 -26.66
CA ALA A 217 -2.19 1.78 -27.68
C ALA A 217 -3.51 1.19 -27.15
N LYS A 218 -3.58 0.90 -25.84
CA LYS A 218 -4.79 0.46 -25.11
C LYS A 218 -5.57 1.61 -24.46
N SER A 219 -5.38 2.84 -24.96
CA SER A 219 -6.09 4.05 -24.54
C SER A 219 -5.91 4.43 -23.06
N TYR A 220 -4.75 4.08 -22.47
CA TYR A 220 -4.35 4.63 -21.18
C TYR A 220 -3.78 6.04 -21.37
N SER A 221 -4.10 6.95 -20.45
CA SER A 221 -3.49 8.28 -20.36
C SER A 221 -2.18 8.21 -19.58
N MET A 222 -1.09 8.72 -20.15
CA MET A 222 0.21 8.70 -19.48
C MET A 222 0.21 9.70 -18.32
N LEU A 223 0.64 9.26 -17.14
CA LEU A 223 0.62 10.09 -15.93
C LEU A 223 1.93 9.96 -15.15
N TYR A 224 2.76 11.00 -15.21
CA TYR A 224 3.89 11.16 -14.30
C TYR A 224 3.38 11.73 -12.97
N THR A 225 3.83 11.15 -11.85
CA THR A 225 3.27 11.47 -10.52
C THR A 225 4.30 12.15 -9.62
N PRO A 226 3.87 12.99 -8.65
CA PRO A 226 4.75 13.43 -7.57
C PRO A 226 5.24 12.24 -6.74
N PHE A 227 6.53 12.22 -6.40
CA PHE A 227 7.13 11.10 -5.67
C PHE A 227 6.96 11.19 -4.14
N PHE A 228 6.33 12.26 -3.66
CA PHE A 228 5.99 12.43 -2.27
C PHE A 228 4.53 12.90 -2.12
N MET A 229 3.88 12.48 -1.04
CA MET A 229 2.53 12.91 -0.69
C MET A 229 2.50 13.50 0.72
N ARG A 230 1.61 14.47 0.95
CA ARG A 230 1.36 15.01 2.29
C ARG A 230 0.80 13.91 3.20
N LYS A 231 1.17 13.92 4.48
CA LYS A 231 0.73 12.92 5.48
C LYS A 231 -0.77 12.68 5.45
N GLU A 232 -1.57 13.74 5.45
CA GLU A 232 -3.04 13.63 5.47
C GLU A 232 -3.59 12.86 4.26
N VAL A 233 -3.01 13.04 3.07
CA VAL A 233 -3.46 12.39 1.84
C VAL A 233 -2.93 10.96 1.78
N MET A 234 -1.69 10.73 2.21
CA MET A 234 -1.11 9.38 2.28
C MET A 234 -1.94 8.47 3.21
N GLN A 235 -2.43 9.00 4.34
CA GLN A 235 -3.28 8.25 5.28
C GLN A 235 -4.64 7.80 4.70
N GLU A 236 -5.04 8.35 3.55
CA GLU A 236 -6.28 7.95 2.87
C GLU A 236 -6.07 6.76 1.94
N VAL A 237 -4.84 6.57 1.43
CA VAL A 237 -4.46 5.57 0.42
C VAL A 237 -3.50 4.48 0.93
N ALA A 238 -2.90 4.66 2.11
CA ALA A 238 -2.03 3.67 2.75
C ALA A 238 -2.63 3.12 4.05
N GLN A 239 -2.27 1.89 4.41
CA GLN A 239 -2.58 1.25 5.69
C GLN A 239 -1.56 1.66 6.76
N LEU A 240 -1.91 1.56 8.04
CA LEU A 240 -0.97 1.93 9.12
C LEU A 240 0.33 1.13 9.09
N SER A 241 0.24 -0.19 8.89
CA SER A 241 1.44 -1.04 8.80
C SER A 241 2.40 -0.57 7.71
N GLN A 242 1.89 -0.01 6.61
CA GLN A 242 2.73 0.53 5.54
C GLN A 242 3.51 1.79 5.97
N PHE A 243 3.00 2.59 6.91
CA PHE A 243 3.76 3.73 7.46
C PHE A 243 4.99 3.28 8.24
N ASP A 244 4.89 2.13 8.92
CA ASP A 244 5.97 1.61 9.76
C ASP A 244 6.95 0.73 8.97
N GLU A 245 6.46 0.01 7.96
CA GLU A 245 7.24 -1.04 7.28
C GLU A 245 7.68 -0.69 5.85
N GLU A 246 6.98 0.22 5.17
CA GLU A 246 7.12 0.44 3.73
C GLU A 246 7.51 1.89 3.37
N LEU A 247 6.94 2.89 4.03
CA LEU A 247 7.01 4.29 3.59
C LEU A 247 8.17 5.09 4.21
N TYR A 248 9.03 5.66 3.37
CA TYR A 248 10.01 6.64 3.82
C TYR A 248 9.36 7.99 4.16
N LYS A 249 9.69 8.55 5.34
CA LYS A 249 9.27 9.89 5.75
C LYS A 249 10.23 10.96 5.22
N VAL A 250 9.66 12.03 4.66
CA VAL A 250 10.36 13.23 4.19
C VAL A 250 10.00 14.38 5.10
N ILE A 251 11.02 15.06 5.63
CA ILE A 251 10.87 16.21 6.51
C ILE A 251 11.31 17.46 5.75
N GLY A 252 10.39 18.38 5.54
CA GLY A 252 10.64 19.69 4.92
C GLY A 252 10.23 20.84 5.82
N LYS A 253 10.58 22.07 5.44
CA LYS A 253 9.98 23.27 6.05
C LYS A 253 8.51 23.38 5.61
N GLY A 254 7.64 23.84 6.50
CA GLY A 254 6.22 24.07 6.20
C GLY A 254 5.97 25.28 5.31
N SER A 255 6.95 26.18 5.20
CA SER A 255 6.93 27.30 4.27
C SER A 255 8.30 27.53 3.64
N GLU A 256 8.31 28.15 2.46
CA GLU A 256 9.51 28.66 1.79
C GLU A 256 10.04 29.95 2.45
N LYS A 257 9.31 30.51 3.41
CA LYS A 257 9.71 31.70 4.16
C LYS A 257 10.82 31.37 5.16
N SER A 258 11.86 32.20 5.19
CA SER A 258 13.01 32.05 6.10
C SER A 258 12.63 32.12 7.58
N GLU A 259 11.60 32.89 7.91
CA GLU A 259 11.10 33.11 9.27
C GLU A 259 10.23 31.97 9.79
N ASP A 260 9.76 31.09 8.91
CA ASP A 260 8.88 29.99 9.27
C ASP A 260 9.70 28.80 9.77
N SER A 261 9.48 28.44 11.04
CA SER A 261 10.12 27.30 11.70
C SER A 261 9.24 26.05 11.74
N SER A 262 8.07 26.07 11.09
CA SER A 262 7.19 24.91 11.02
C SER A 262 7.82 23.81 10.16
N ILE A 263 7.52 22.57 10.54
CA ILE A 263 7.97 21.37 9.85
C ILE A 263 6.75 20.75 9.17
N ASP A 264 6.92 20.36 7.91
CA ASP A 264 5.92 19.59 7.18
C ASP A 264 6.41 18.17 6.92
N GLU A 265 5.56 17.20 7.26
CA GLU A 265 5.81 15.78 7.09
C GLU A 265 5.15 15.29 5.80
N LYS A 266 5.97 14.75 4.91
CA LYS A 266 5.54 14.07 3.69
C LYS A 266 6.06 12.64 3.69
N TYR A 267 5.57 11.82 2.78
CA TYR A 267 6.00 10.44 2.62
C TYR A 267 6.33 10.17 1.15
N LEU A 268 7.45 9.51 0.89
CA LEU A 268 7.75 9.01 -0.46
C LEU A 268 6.76 7.91 -0.83
N ILE A 269 6.38 7.86 -2.10
CA ILE A 269 5.43 6.87 -2.61
C ILE A 269 6.08 5.49 -2.73
N ALA A 270 5.36 4.43 -2.36
CA ALA A 270 5.76 3.03 -2.58
C ALA A 270 5.27 2.48 -3.93
N THR A 271 4.38 3.21 -4.58
CA THR A 271 3.76 2.90 -5.87
C THR A 271 3.08 4.15 -6.42
N SER A 272 3.04 4.34 -7.75
CA SER A 272 2.23 5.39 -8.38
C SER A 272 0.74 5.23 -8.14
N GLU A 273 0.27 4.05 -7.72
CA GLU A 273 -1.12 3.84 -7.27
C GLU A 273 -1.54 4.89 -6.23
N GLN A 274 -0.68 5.20 -5.24
CA GLN A 274 -1.00 6.11 -4.14
C GLN A 274 -1.36 7.53 -4.63
N PRO A 275 -0.50 8.23 -5.40
CA PRO A 275 -0.84 9.55 -5.91
C PRO A 275 -1.93 9.50 -6.99
N ILE A 276 -2.03 8.42 -7.79
CA ILE A 276 -3.08 8.31 -8.81
C ILE A 276 -4.44 8.12 -8.16
N ALA A 277 -4.56 7.30 -7.12
CA ALA A 277 -5.79 7.12 -6.36
C ALA A 277 -6.26 8.47 -5.77
N ALA A 278 -5.34 9.26 -5.24
CA ALA A 278 -5.65 10.59 -4.70
C ALA A 278 -5.84 11.69 -5.77
N PHE A 279 -5.60 11.39 -7.05
CA PHE A 279 -5.62 12.39 -8.12
C PHE A 279 -7.01 13.01 -8.34
N LEU A 280 -8.05 12.19 -8.25
CA LEU A 280 -9.46 12.60 -8.41
C LEU A 280 -10.20 12.66 -7.06
N ARG A 281 -9.45 12.90 -5.97
CA ARG A 281 -10.00 13.03 -4.61
C ARG A 281 -11.07 14.11 -4.56
N ASP A 282 -12.16 13.82 -3.86
CA ASP A 282 -13.34 14.69 -3.72
C ASP A 282 -14.15 14.97 -5.00
N GLU A 283 -13.89 14.27 -6.11
CA GLU A 283 -14.59 14.47 -7.37
C GLU A 283 -15.89 13.66 -7.53
N TRP A 284 -16.72 14.09 -8.48
CA TRP A 284 -17.89 13.38 -8.98
C TRP A 284 -17.65 12.99 -10.44
N LEU A 285 -17.43 11.71 -10.69
CA LEU A 285 -17.09 11.20 -12.02
C LEU A 285 -18.36 10.88 -12.81
N LYS A 286 -18.43 11.38 -14.05
CA LYS A 286 -19.59 11.15 -14.91
C LYS A 286 -19.54 9.72 -15.46
N PRO A 287 -20.69 9.02 -15.57
CA PRO A 287 -20.74 7.66 -16.10
C PRO A 287 -20.14 7.52 -17.51
N GLU A 288 -20.33 8.54 -18.36
CA GLU A 288 -19.81 8.57 -19.73
C GLU A 288 -18.29 8.70 -19.84
N ASP A 289 -17.61 9.15 -18.78
CA ASP A 289 -16.15 9.27 -18.76
C ASP A 289 -15.47 7.96 -18.31
N LEU A 290 -16.24 6.99 -17.79
CA LEU A 290 -15.73 5.73 -17.25
C LEU A 290 -15.70 4.62 -18.33
N PRO A 291 -14.65 3.78 -18.40
CA PRO A 291 -13.51 3.73 -17.47
C PRO A 291 -12.43 4.79 -17.78
N ILE A 292 -11.93 5.47 -16.75
CA ILE A 292 -10.75 6.35 -16.85
C ILE A 292 -9.51 5.52 -16.57
N ARG A 293 -8.56 5.51 -17.52
CA ARG A 293 -7.38 4.64 -17.51
C ARG A 293 -6.10 5.47 -17.44
N TYR A 294 -5.25 5.23 -16.45
CA TYR A 294 -3.95 5.88 -16.29
C TYR A 294 -2.80 4.89 -16.35
N ALA A 295 -1.77 5.23 -17.13
CA ALA A 295 -0.46 4.60 -17.11
C ALA A 295 0.46 5.43 -16.21
N GLY A 296 0.56 5.06 -14.94
CA GLY A 296 1.40 5.70 -13.96
C GLY A 296 2.88 5.42 -14.23
N PHE A 297 3.71 6.46 -14.31
CA PHE A 297 5.16 6.34 -14.34
C PHE A 297 5.77 7.04 -13.14
N SER A 298 6.51 6.28 -12.32
CA SER A 298 7.19 6.84 -11.15
C SER A 298 8.38 6.00 -10.67
N THR A 299 9.25 6.64 -9.91
CA THR A 299 10.19 5.94 -9.02
C THR A 299 9.45 5.63 -7.71
N CYS A 300 9.51 4.36 -7.30
CA CYS A 300 8.90 3.83 -6.09
C CYS A 300 9.97 3.67 -5.01
N PHE A 301 9.60 3.96 -3.76
CA PHE A 301 10.47 3.87 -2.59
C PHE A 301 9.87 2.94 -1.53
N ARG A 302 10.61 1.90 -1.13
CA ARG A 302 10.17 0.93 -0.11
C ARG A 302 11.24 0.69 0.94
N GLN A 303 10.90 0.81 2.22
CA GLN A 303 11.84 0.51 3.31
C GLN A 303 12.15 -0.99 3.44
N GLU A 304 11.28 -1.86 2.91
CA GLU A 304 11.48 -3.33 2.89
C GLU A 304 11.76 -3.92 4.29
N VAL A 305 11.18 -3.30 5.34
CA VAL A 305 11.25 -3.80 6.72
C VAL A 305 10.54 -5.16 6.80
N GLY A 306 11.07 -6.09 7.59
CA GLY A 306 10.54 -7.47 7.70
C GLY A 306 11.13 -8.48 6.69
N SER A 307 11.86 -8.03 5.66
CA SER A 307 12.51 -8.91 4.67
C SER A 307 14.00 -9.19 4.95
N HIS A 308 14.44 -9.10 6.22
CA HIS A 308 15.87 -9.13 6.56
C HIS A 308 16.54 -10.41 6.05
N GLY A 309 17.59 -10.26 5.24
CA GLY A 309 18.38 -11.39 4.73
C GLY A 309 17.83 -12.04 3.46
N ARG A 310 16.64 -11.64 3.00
CA ARG A 310 16.01 -12.17 1.78
C ARG A 310 16.37 -11.30 0.56
N ASP A 311 16.86 -11.94 -0.50
CA ASP A 311 17.22 -11.33 -1.80
C ASP A 311 18.13 -10.09 -1.65
N THR A 312 19.17 -10.19 -0.82
CA THR A 312 20.08 -9.07 -0.49
C THR A 312 21.11 -8.74 -1.58
N ARG A 313 21.16 -9.51 -2.66
CA ARG A 313 22.10 -9.34 -3.78
C ARG A 313 21.35 -9.03 -5.07
N GLY A 314 22.02 -8.32 -5.98
CA GLY A 314 21.42 -7.91 -7.26
C GLY A 314 20.45 -6.74 -7.11
N ILE A 315 19.49 -6.65 -8.03
CA ILE A 315 18.52 -5.54 -8.12
C ILE A 315 17.06 -5.99 -8.00
N PHE A 316 16.81 -7.25 -7.60
CA PHE A 316 15.45 -7.81 -7.54
C PHE A 316 14.60 -7.24 -6.38
N ARG A 317 15.22 -7.04 -5.20
CA ARG A 317 14.60 -6.39 -4.02
C ARG A 317 15.49 -5.25 -3.55
N VAL A 318 15.07 -4.03 -3.83
CA VAL A 318 15.81 -2.78 -3.59
C VAL A 318 14.88 -1.71 -3.04
N HIS A 319 15.45 -0.68 -2.42
CA HIS A 319 14.67 0.41 -1.82
C HIS A 319 14.10 1.41 -2.82
N GLN A 320 14.66 1.46 -4.02
CA GLN A 320 14.31 2.41 -5.08
C GLN A 320 14.20 1.65 -6.40
N PHE A 321 13.13 1.85 -7.16
CA PHE A 321 12.97 1.24 -8.49
C PHE A 321 11.88 1.95 -9.31
N GLU A 322 12.01 1.94 -10.63
CA GLU A 322 11.02 2.52 -11.55
C GLU A 322 9.89 1.52 -11.83
N LYS A 323 8.66 2.02 -11.84
CA LYS A 323 7.46 1.22 -12.11
C LYS A 323 6.53 1.92 -13.08
N ILE A 324 5.98 1.12 -14.00
CA ILE A 324 4.86 1.48 -14.86
C ILE A 324 3.63 0.76 -14.31
N GLU A 325 2.58 1.50 -14.01
CA GLU A 325 1.37 1.04 -13.35
C GLU A 325 0.14 1.27 -14.22
N GLN A 326 -0.75 0.29 -14.30
CA GLN A 326 -2.11 0.44 -14.78
C GLN A 326 -2.98 0.86 -13.60
N PHE A 327 -3.73 1.95 -13.72
CA PHE A 327 -4.72 2.36 -12.73
C PHE A 327 -6.03 2.69 -13.43
N VAL A 328 -7.15 2.13 -12.97
CA VAL A 328 -8.45 2.32 -13.61
C VAL A 328 -9.52 2.71 -12.61
N TYR A 329 -10.24 3.78 -12.93
CA TYR A 329 -11.53 4.13 -12.32
C TYR A 329 -12.63 3.52 -13.18
N ALA A 330 -13.42 2.62 -12.61
CA ALA A 330 -14.47 1.88 -13.30
C ALA A 330 -15.86 2.16 -12.71
N SER A 331 -16.90 1.94 -13.52
CA SER A 331 -18.28 1.92 -13.04
C SER A 331 -18.46 0.85 -11.94
N PRO A 332 -19.19 1.14 -10.84
CA PRO A 332 -19.52 0.15 -9.83
C PRO A 332 -20.59 -0.86 -10.31
N HIS A 333 -21.29 -0.55 -11.40
CA HIS A 333 -22.43 -1.32 -11.91
C HIS A 333 -22.05 -2.42 -12.90
N ASP A 334 -22.96 -3.37 -13.10
CA ASP A 334 -22.94 -4.40 -14.16
C ASP A 334 -21.68 -5.27 -14.23
N GLY A 335 -20.97 -5.41 -13.11
CA GLY A 335 -19.71 -6.15 -13.04
C GLY A 335 -18.58 -5.53 -13.87
N LYS A 336 -18.67 -4.25 -14.23
CA LYS A 336 -17.69 -3.56 -15.09
C LYS A 336 -16.28 -3.56 -14.51
N SER A 337 -16.15 -3.38 -13.20
CA SER A 337 -14.85 -3.49 -12.52
C SER A 337 -14.23 -4.89 -12.64
N TRP A 338 -15.03 -5.96 -12.58
CA TRP A 338 -14.52 -7.33 -12.72
C TRP A 338 -14.14 -7.67 -14.17
N GLN A 339 -14.85 -7.13 -15.16
CA GLN A 339 -14.43 -7.20 -16.56
C GLN A 339 -13.09 -6.48 -16.77
N MET A 340 -12.95 -5.28 -16.19
CA MET A 340 -11.70 -4.52 -16.22
C MET A 340 -10.55 -5.24 -15.51
N PHE A 341 -10.82 -5.92 -14.40
CA PHE A 341 -9.82 -6.71 -13.67
C PHE A 341 -9.18 -7.78 -14.55
N GLU A 342 -10.00 -8.53 -15.30
CA GLU A 342 -9.53 -9.53 -16.26
C GLU A 342 -8.81 -8.87 -17.48
N GLU A 343 -9.26 -7.70 -17.93
CA GLU A 343 -8.60 -6.92 -18.98
C GLU A 343 -7.19 -6.42 -18.55
N MET A 344 -7.04 -5.95 -17.31
CA MET A 344 -5.78 -5.42 -16.77
C MET A 344 -4.74 -6.52 -16.58
N ILE A 345 -5.12 -7.68 -16.04
CA ILE A 345 -4.20 -8.83 -15.96
C ILE A 345 -3.86 -9.37 -17.35
N GLY A 346 -4.84 -9.43 -18.27
CA GLY A 346 -4.58 -9.82 -19.67
C GLY A 346 -3.63 -8.86 -20.38
N THR A 347 -3.73 -7.56 -20.11
CA THR A 347 -2.80 -6.55 -20.63
C THR A 347 -1.38 -6.74 -20.10
N ALA A 348 -1.23 -7.09 -18.83
CA ALA A 348 0.08 -7.46 -18.28
C ALA A 348 0.60 -8.75 -18.92
N GLU A 349 -0.23 -9.79 -19.05
CA GLU A 349 0.13 -11.04 -19.72
C GLU A 349 0.65 -10.81 -21.14
N GLU A 350 -0.06 -10.06 -21.97
CA GLU A 350 0.37 -9.71 -23.33
C GLU A 350 1.77 -9.07 -23.36
N PHE A 351 2.12 -8.27 -22.35
CA PHE A 351 3.44 -7.62 -22.24
C PHE A 351 4.55 -8.62 -21.95
N TYR A 352 4.33 -9.56 -21.02
CA TYR A 352 5.33 -10.58 -20.72
C TYR A 352 5.43 -11.63 -21.83
N GLN A 353 4.33 -11.94 -22.51
CA GLN A 353 4.32 -12.81 -23.68
C GLN A 353 5.11 -12.19 -24.85
N SER A 354 4.95 -10.88 -25.11
CA SER A 354 5.69 -10.19 -26.16
C SER A 354 7.19 -10.02 -25.84
N LEU A 355 7.55 -10.02 -24.56
CA LEU A 355 8.92 -10.09 -24.08
C LEU A 355 9.47 -11.52 -24.04
N GLY A 356 8.68 -12.55 -24.34
CA GLY A 356 9.12 -13.94 -24.33
C GLY A 356 9.44 -14.49 -22.93
N ILE A 357 8.82 -13.97 -21.87
CA ILE A 357 9.10 -14.36 -20.47
C ILE A 357 8.07 -15.40 -20.00
N PRO A 358 8.46 -16.66 -19.67
CA PRO A 358 7.54 -17.66 -19.14
C PRO A 358 7.01 -17.26 -17.76
N TYR A 359 5.74 -17.58 -17.47
CA TYR A 359 5.10 -17.20 -16.21
C TYR A 359 3.93 -18.11 -15.81
N ARG A 360 3.45 -17.91 -14.59
CA ARG A 360 2.16 -18.40 -14.10
C ARG A 360 1.32 -17.26 -13.52
N ILE A 361 0.00 -17.37 -13.64
CA ILE A 361 -0.96 -16.49 -12.97
C ILE A 361 -1.46 -17.19 -11.71
N VAL A 362 -1.38 -16.50 -10.59
CA VAL A 362 -1.69 -17.03 -9.28
C VAL A 362 -2.79 -16.19 -8.64
N ASN A 363 -3.83 -16.85 -8.15
CA ASN A 363 -4.90 -16.25 -7.36
C ASN A 363 -4.56 -16.35 -5.88
N ILE A 364 -4.36 -15.18 -5.28
CA ILE A 364 -3.75 -15.05 -3.97
C ILE A 364 -4.76 -15.37 -2.88
N VAL A 365 -4.32 -16.14 -1.88
CA VAL A 365 -5.13 -16.55 -0.73
C VAL A 365 -5.61 -15.37 0.10
N SER A 366 -6.80 -15.51 0.68
CA SER A 366 -7.48 -14.45 1.42
C SER A 366 -6.69 -13.86 2.59
N GLY A 367 -5.87 -14.66 3.28
CA GLY A 367 -5.03 -14.21 4.39
C GLY A 367 -3.88 -13.29 3.98
N ALA A 368 -3.41 -13.39 2.73
CA ALA A 368 -2.32 -12.59 2.18
C ALA A 368 -2.81 -11.31 1.44
N LEU A 369 -4.13 -11.15 1.28
CA LEU A 369 -4.69 -9.93 0.70
C LEU A 369 -4.59 -8.75 1.67
N ASN A 370 -4.10 -7.61 1.17
CA ASN A 370 -4.16 -6.35 1.89
C ASN A 370 -5.63 -5.90 2.09
N HIS A 371 -5.88 -4.95 2.99
CA HIS A 371 -7.24 -4.53 3.32
C HIS A 371 -8.02 -3.99 2.12
N ALA A 372 -7.38 -3.38 1.12
CA ALA A 372 -8.10 -2.80 -0.01
C ALA A 372 -8.57 -3.83 -1.05
N ALA A 373 -7.75 -4.85 -1.36
CA ALA A 373 -8.04 -5.79 -2.43
C ALA A 373 -9.22 -6.72 -2.08
N SER A 374 -10.24 -6.75 -2.94
CA SER A 374 -11.31 -7.75 -2.91
C SER A 374 -10.86 -9.08 -3.53
N LYS A 375 -10.01 -9.01 -4.56
CA LYS A 375 -9.29 -10.12 -5.20
C LYS A 375 -7.97 -9.61 -5.74
N LYS A 376 -6.93 -10.45 -5.74
CA LYS A 376 -5.62 -10.16 -6.32
C LYS A 376 -5.14 -11.34 -7.19
N LEU A 377 -4.61 -11.02 -8.36
CA LEU A 377 -3.91 -11.96 -9.24
C LEU A 377 -2.47 -11.51 -9.41
N ASP A 378 -1.53 -12.41 -9.17
CA ASP A 378 -0.11 -12.15 -9.36
C ASP A 378 0.39 -12.87 -10.61
N LEU A 379 1.21 -12.19 -11.42
CA LEU A 379 1.99 -12.81 -12.48
C LEU A 379 3.39 -13.09 -11.93
N GLU A 380 3.67 -14.37 -11.75
CA GLU A 380 4.97 -14.83 -11.32
C GLU A 380 5.75 -15.39 -12.51
N ALA A 381 6.83 -14.72 -12.88
CA ALA A 381 7.68 -15.16 -13.98
C ALA A 381 8.62 -16.29 -13.53
N TRP A 382 8.95 -17.18 -14.45
CA TRP A 382 9.96 -18.22 -14.26
C TRP A 382 11.36 -17.65 -14.43
N PHE A 383 12.22 -17.88 -13.43
CA PHE A 383 13.61 -17.47 -13.42
C PHE A 383 14.50 -18.70 -13.58
N PRO A 384 15.00 -19.00 -14.79
CA PRO A 384 15.65 -20.28 -15.09
C PRO A 384 17.03 -20.47 -14.44
N GLY A 385 17.76 -19.39 -14.13
CA GLY A 385 19.02 -19.46 -13.40
C GLY A 385 18.81 -19.61 -11.89
N SER A 386 17.72 -19.03 -11.37
CA SER A 386 17.33 -19.16 -9.97
C SER A 386 16.49 -20.42 -9.68
N GLY A 387 15.91 -21.04 -10.71
CA GLY A 387 15.10 -22.26 -10.63
C GLY A 387 13.77 -22.08 -9.90
N ALA A 388 13.15 -20.91 -9.99
CA ALA A 388 11.93 -20.61 -9.24
C ALA A 388 11.05 -19.54 -9.90
N PHE A 389 9.77 -19.51 -9.50
CA PHE A 389 8.84 -18.44 -9.84
C PHE A 389 9.08 -17.21 -8.95
N ARG A 390 8.93 -16.01 -9.52
CA ARG A 390 9.10 -14.73 -8.83
C ARG A 390 8.07 -13.73 -9.32
N GLU A 391 7.41 -13.07 -8.39
CA GLU A 391 6.39 -12.05 -8.67
C GLU A 391 6.97 -10.85 -9.44
N LEU A 392 6.37 -10.54 -10.60
CA LEU A 392 6.64 -9.34 -11.39
C LEU A 392 5.44 -8.39 -11.43
N VAL A 393 4.22 -8.90 -11.28
CA VAL A 393 2.97 -8.14 -11.30
C VAL A 393 2.08 -8.59 -10.16
N SER A 394 1.45 -7.60 -9.52
CA SER A 394 0.23 -7.76 -8.74
C SER A 394 -0.88 -6.96 -9.43
N CYS A 395 -2.06 -7.56 -9.64
CA CYS A 395 -3.27 -6.92 -10.16
C CYS A 395 -4.39 -7.06 -9.13
N SER A 396 -4.97 -5.95 -8.67
CA SER A 396 -5.99 -5.92 -7.62
C SER A 396 -7.24 -5.18 -8.07
N ASN A 397 -8.41 -5.73 -7.73
CA ASN A 397 -9.67 -4.97 -7.72
C ASN A 397 -9.98 -4.56 -6.28
N CYS A 398 -9.98 -3.25 -6.02
CA CYS A 398 -10.24 -2.69 -4.70
C CYS A 398 -11.69 -2.23 -4.52
N THR A 399 -12.57 -2.48 -5.50
CA THR A 399 -13.96 -2.01 -5.54
C THR A 399 -14.04 -0.54 -5.12
N ASP A 400 -15.04 -0.16 -4.34
CA ASP A 400 -15.25 1.18 -3.80
C ASP A 400 -14.42 1.49 -2.53
N TYR A 401 -13.59 0.56 -2.03
CA TYR A 401 -12.93 0.69 -0.72
C TYR A 401 -11.98 1.90 -0.62
N GLN A 402 -11.22 2.16 -1.70
CA GLN A 402 -10.39 3.36 -1.83
C GLN A 402 -11.23 4.60 -2.13
N ALA A 403 -12.15 4.48 -3.09
CA ALA A 403 -12.99 5.59 -3.57
C ALA A 403 -13.84 6.21 -2.46
N ARG A 404 -14.35 5.40 -1.54
CA ARG A 404 -15.14 5.86 -0.39
C ARG A 404 -14.36 6.77 0.53
N ARG A 405 -13.10 6.41 0.81
CA ARG A 405 -12.23 7.21 1.67
C ARG A 405 -11.76 8.49 0.98
N LEU A 406 -11.45 8.39 -0.31
CA LEU A 406 -11.02 9.51 -1.13
C LEU A 406 -12.18 10.35 -1.66
N HIS A 407 -13.41 9.97 -1.32
CA HIS A 407 -14.61 10.68 -1.70
C HIS A 407 -14.76 10.85 -3.22
N ILE A 408 -14.54 9.77 -3.98
CA ILE A 408 -14.64 9.76 -5.46
C ILE A 408 -15.96 9.13 -5.88
N ARG A 409 -16.96 9.98 -6.15
CA ARG A 409 -18.35 9.56 -6.35
C ARG A 409 -18.64 9.19 -7.80
N TYR A 410 -19.60 8.28 -7.99
CA TYR A 410 -20.16 7.92 -9.28
C TYR A 410 -21.44 8.72 -9.57
N GLY A 411 -21.50 9.40 -10.73
CA GLY A 411 -22.69 10.12 -11.17
C GLY A 411 -22.66 11.63 -10.91
N GLN A 412 -23.82 12.28 -11.06
CA GLN A 412 -24.00 13.72 -10.80
C GLN A 412 -24.86 13.94 -9.56
N THR A 413 -24.63 15.05 -8.85
CA THR A 413 -25.41 15.51 -7.68
C THR A 413 -26.90 15.75 -7.94
N LYS A 414 -27.36 15.67 -9.19
CA LYS A 414 -28.73 16.02 -9.62
C LYS A 414 -29.75 14.90 -9.51
N LYS A 415 -29.35 13.64 -9.34
CA LYS A 415 -30.30 12.57 -9.02
C LYS A 415 -30.57 12.60 -7.51
N MET A 416 -31.84 12.64 -7.11
CA MET A 416 -32.27 12.35 -5.74
C MET A 416 -32.01 10.85 -5.45
N MET A 417 -30.75 10.45 -5.38
CA MET A 417 -30.37 9.21 -4.74
C MET A 417 -30.19 9.52 -3.26
N ASP A 418 -30.78 8.68 -2.41
CA ASP A 418 -30.68 8.83 -0.95
C ASP A 418 -29.22 8.74 -0.47
N LYS A 419 -28.32 8.15 -1.27
CA LYS A 419 -26.89 8.00 -1.00
C LYS A 419 -26.04 8.18 -2.25
N ALA A 420 -24.86 8.77 -2.08
CA ALA A 420 -23.85 8.80 -3.12
C ALA A 420 -23.23 7.42 -3.31
N GLU A 421 -23.19 6.94 -4.55
CA GLU A 421 -22.40 5.77 -4.94
C GLU A 421 -20.96 6.19 -5.23
N PHE A 422 -20.02 5.25 -5.12
CA PHE A 422 -18.59 5.49 -5.38
C PHE A 422 -18.14 4.65 -6.57
N VAL A 423 -17.16 5.15 -7.32
CA VAL A 423 -16.55 4.38 -8.40
C VAL A 423 -15.75 3.19 -7.85
N HIS A 424 -15.50 2.19 -8.70
CA HIS A 424 -14.56 1.13 -8.36
C HIS A 424 -13.14 1.49 -8.82
N MET A 425 -12.13 1.18 -8.02
CA MET A 425 -10.73 1.47 -8.30
C MET A 425 -9.94 0.17 -8.43
N LEU A 426 -9.14 0.07 -9.48
CA LEU A 426 -8.28 -1.06 -9.78
C LEU A 426 -6.85 -0.60 -10.05
N ASN A 427 -5.89 -1.43 -9.66
CA ASN A 427 -4.47 -1.19 -9.89
C ASN A 427 -3.79 -2.47 -10.35
N ALA A 428 -2.83 -2.36 -11.26
CA ALA A 428 -1.98 -3.47 -11.66
C ALA A 428 -0.62 -2.98 -12.09
N THR A 429 0.42 -3.67 -11.67
CA THR A 429 1.77 -3.41 -12.20
C THR A 429 1.85 -3.86 -13.66
N MET A 430 2.33 -2.97 -14.53
CA MET A 430 2.69 -3.33 -15.90
C MET A 430 4.13 -3.83 -15.95
N CYS A 431 5.05 -3.03 -15.40
CA CYS A 431 6.49 -3.32 -15.44
C CYS A 431 7.19 -2.70 -14.22
N ALA A 432 7.69 -3.54 -13.31
CA ALA A 432 8.67 -3.16 -12.29
C ALA A 432 10.08 -3.36 -12.88
N THR A 433 10.65 -2.29 -13.42
CA THR A 433 11.81 -2.31 -14.34
C THR A 433 12.96 -3.19 -13.87
N THR A 434 13.39 -3.06 -12.61
CA THR A 434 14.51 -3.83 -12.04
C THR A 434 14.25 -5.32 -12.02
N ARG A 435 13.04 -5.75 -11.63
CA ARG A 435 12.66 -7.18 -11.61
C ARG A 435 12.49 -7.73 -13.02
N VAL A 436 11.91 -6.96 -13.94
CA VAL A 436 11.75 -7.36 -15.35
C VAL A 436 13.12 -7.49 -16.02
N MET A 437 14.07 -6.58 -15.75
CA MET A 437 15.46 -6.74 -16.18
C MET A 437 16.06 -8.05 -15.67
N CYS A 438 15.91 -8.38 -14.38
CA CYS A 438 16.38 -9.67 -13.85
C CYS A 438 15.77 -10.88 -14.61
N ALA A 439 14.49 -10.83 -14.93
CA ALA A 439 13.82 -11.88 -15.69
C ALA A 439 14.38 -12.00 -17.13
N ILE A 440 14.60 -10.87 -17.82
CA ILE A 440 15.20 -10.83 -19.16
C ILE A 440 16.62 -11.39 -19.12
N LEU A 441 17.45 -10.94 -18.18
CA LEU A 441 18.83 -11.41 -18.04
C LEU A 441 18.87 -12.93 -17.92
N GLU A 442 18.06 -13.52 -17.03
CA GLU A 442 18.07 -14.97 -16.87
C GLU A 442 17.50 -15.70 -18.10
N ASN A 443 16.40 -15.23 -18.68
CA ASN A 443 15.74 -15.90 -19.80
C ASN A 443 16.48 -15.74 -21.13
N TYR A 444 17.26 -14.68 -21.33
CA TYR A 444 17.95 -14.37 -22.59
C TYR A 444 19.48 -14.56 -22.54
N GLN A 445 20.03 -15.12 -21.46
CA GLN A 445 21.46 -15.44 -21.40
C GLN A 445 21.87 -16.52 -22.42
N THR A 446 23.06 -16.31 -22.99
CA THR A 446 23.82 -17.23 -23.84
C THR A 446 25.25 -17.38 -23.30
N GLU A 447 26.15 -18.02 -24.03
CA GLU A 447 27.58 -18.07 -23.66
C GLU A 447 28.28 -16.72 -23.85
N GLU A 448 27.82 -15.88 -24.78
CA GLU A 448 28.48 -14.60 -25.14
C GLU A 448 27.90 -13.39 -24.41
N GLY A 449 26.65 -13.46 -23.96
CA GLY A 449 25.96 -12.31 -23.38
C GLY A 449 24.47 -12.55 -23.19
N ILE A 450 23.71 -11.45 -23.19
CA ILE A 450 22.26 -11.44 -23.07
C ILE A 450 21.67 -10.96 -24.39
N VAL A 451 20.90 -11.81 -25.07
CA VAL A 451 20.18 -11.40 -26.28
C VAL A 451 19.11 -10.38 -25.91
N VAL A 452 18.98 -9.30 -26.66
CA VAL A 452 17.93 -8.31 -26.42
C VAL A 452 16.61 -8.84 -27.01
N PRO A 453 15.51 -8.86 -26.22
CA PRO A 453 14.19 -9.20 -26.73
C PRO A 453 13.83 -8.36 -27.96
N GLU A 454 13.23 -8.97 -28.98
CA GLU A 454 12.96 -8.33 -30.27
C GLU A 454 12.18 -7.01 -30.12
N THR A 455 11.18 -7.01 -29.24
CA THR A 455 10.32 -5.85 -28.94
C THR A 455 11.06 -4.68 -28.29
N LEU A 456 12.22 -4.91 -27.67
CA LEU A 456 13.02 -3.87 -27.04
C LEU A 456 14.09 -3.28 -27.95
N ARG A 457 14.40 -3.94 -29.07
CA ARG A 457 15.53 -3.57 -29.94
C ARG A 457 15.42 -2.17 -30.51
N GLU A 458 14.21 -1.72 -30.84
CA GLU A 458 13.98 -0.37 -31.39
C GLU A 458 14.35 0.76 -30.42
N PHE A 459 14.41 0.47 -29.11
CA PHE A 459 14.74 1.44 -28.07
C PHE A 459 16.19 1.36 -27.60
N MET A 460 16.93 0.35 -28.04
CA MET A 460 18.32 0.14 -27.65
C MET A 460 19.27 0.97 -28.51
N PRO A 461 20.40 1.46 -27.96
CA PRO A 461 21.36 2.22 -28.72
C PRO A 461 22.09 1.35 -29.76
N PRO A 462 22.61 1.94 -30.85
CA PRO A 462 23.45 1.23 -31.81
C PRO A 462 24.62 0.51 -31.13
N GLY A 463 24.87 -0.73 -31.53
CA GLY A 463 25.92 -1.58 -30.95
C GLY A 463 25.49 -2.41 -29.73
N MET A 464 24.27 -2.18 -29.20
CA MET A 464 23.65 -3.03 -28.17
C MET A 464 22.24 -3.49 -28.56
N THR A 465 21.88 -3.35 -29.84
CA THR A 465 20.53 -3.67 -30.35
C THR A 465 20.21 -5.16 -30.28
N ASP A 466 21.15 -6.03 -30.64
CA ASP A 466 20.89 -7.47 -30.70
C ASP A 466 21.31 -8.22 -29.45
N MET A 467 22.42 -7.81 -28.83
CA MET A 467 23.00 -8.50 -27.67
C MET A 467 23.82 -7.57 -26.78
N ILE A 468 23.68 -7.74 -25.47
CA ILE A 468 24.51 -7.15 -24.43
C ILE A 468 25.60 -8.16 -24.07
N ARG A 469 26.84 -7.91 -24.51
CA ARG A 469 27.96 -8.85 -24.33
C ARG A 469 28.48 -8.89 -22.89
N PHE A 470 28.96 -10.05 -22.47
CA PHE A 470 29.72 -10.16 -21.22
C PHE A 470 31.09 -9.49 -21.36
N VAL A 471 31.44 -8.67 -20.36
CA VAL A 471 32.71 -7.94 -20.28
C VAL A 471 33.47 -8.23 -18.99
N LYS A 472 32.82 -8.91 -18.04
CA LYS A 472 33.39 -9.35 -16.78
C LYS A 472 33.13 -10.84 -16.56
N PRO A 473 34.06 -11.56 -15.89
CA PRO A 473 33.84 -12.95 -15.51
C PRO A 473 32.72 -13.07 -14.45
N ALA A 474 32.11 -14.25 -14.38
CA ALA A 474 31.05 -14.53 -13.41
C ALA A 474 31.58 -14.51 -11.96
N PRO A 475 30.96 -13.74 -11.04
CA PRO A 475 31.37 -13.70 -9.63
C PRO A 475 31.41 -15.07 -8.97
N ILE A 476 30.42 -15.93 -9.23
CA ILE A 476 30.35 -17.30 -8.69
C ILE A 476 31.58 -18.15 -9.07
N GLU A 477 32.08 -18.03 -10.30
CA GLU A 477 33.26 -18.77 -10.76
C GLU A 477 34.54 -18.22 -10.13
N GLN A 478 34.62 -16.91 -9.92
CA GLN A 478 35.73 -16.28 -9.21
C GLN A 478 35.79 -16.71 -7.74
N GLU A 479 34.64 -16.77 -7.06
CA GLU A 479 34.55 -17.24 -5.68
C GLU A 479 34.93 -18.72 -5.55
N ALA A 480 34.43 -19.58 -6.45
CA ALA A 480 34.78 -21.00 -6.49
C ALA A 480 36.30 -21.18 -6.67
N THR A 481 36.90 -20.43 -7.60
CA THR A 481 38.35 -20.44 -7.84
C THR A 481 39.14 -19.95 -6.61
N ARG A 482 38.69 -18.88 -5.94
CA ARG A 482 39.32 -18.37 -4.71
C ARG A 482 39.21 -19.38 -3.57
N LYS A 483 38.06 -20.05 -3.40
CA LYS A 483 37.86 -21.12 -2.40
C LYS A 483 38.77 -22.32 -2.69
N ALA A 484 38.84 -22.78 -3.94
CA ALA A 484 39.73 -23.87 -4.35
C ALA A 484 41.22 -23.54 -4.11
N LYS A 485 41.66 -22.32 -4.43
CA LYS A 485 43.03 -21.85 -4.13
C LYS A 485 43.31 -21.79 -2.62
N LYS A 486 42.36 -21.33 -1.80
CA LYS A 486 42.50 -21.34 -0.32
C LYS A 486 42.57 -22.77 0.24
N GLN A 487 41.79 -23.71 -0.28
CA GLN A 487 41.84 -25.12 0.14
C GLN A 487 43.17 -25.80 -0.26
N GLN A 488 43.68 -25.56 -1.47
CA GLN A 488 44.99 -26.06 -1.88
C GLN A 488 46.14 -25.47 -1.06
N ALA A 489 46.07 -24.18 -0.70
CA ALA A 489 47.06 -23.53 0.17
C ALA A 489 47.02 -24.07 1.61
N GLY A 490 45.82 -24.32 2.16
CA GLY A 490 45.64 -24.96 3.47
C GLY A 490 46.11 -26.42 3.50
N GLY A 491 45.88 -27.18 2.43
CA GLY A 491 46.37 -28.55 2.26
C GLY A 491 47.89 -28.64 2.13
N LYS A 492 48.53 -27.66 1.47
CA LYS A 492 50.00 -27.56 1.41
C LYS A 492 50.61 -27.20 2.77
N LYS A 493 49.98 -26.35 3.58
CA LYS A 493 50.43 -26.06 4.96
C LYS A 493 50.37 -27.31 5.85
N LYS A 494 49.29 -28.10 5.80
CA LYS A 494 49.19 -29.39 6.55
C LYS A 494 50.22 -30.43 6.10
N LYS A 495 50.56 -30.50 4.80
CA LYS A 495 51.62 -31.40 4.30
C LYS A 495 53.04 -30.96 4.71
N GLN A 496 53.27 -29.68 4.99
CA GLN A 496 54.55 -29.18 5.50
C GLN A 496 54.72 -29.41 7.02
N GLU A 497 53.64 -29.34 7.81
CA GLU A 497 53.69 -29.67 9.25
C GLU A 497 53.88 -31.16 9.52
N GLY A 498 53.37 -32.06 8.66
CA GLY A 498 53.58 -33.50 8.75
C GLY A 498 54.99 -34.00 8.37
N ARG A 499 55.91 -33.09 7.99
CA ARG A 499 57.30 -33.41 7.57
C ARG A 499 58.37 -32.81 8.48
N ARG A 500 58.04 -32.35 9.69
CA ARG A 500 59.06 -32.00 10.69
C ARG A 500 59.60 -33.28 11.35
N PRO A 501 60.92 -33.53 11.36
CA PRO A 501 61.49 -34.61 12.15
C PRO A 501 61.30 -34.28 13.63
N ARG A 502 60.80 -35.25 14.42
CA ARG A 502 60.78 -35.15 15.89
C ARG A 502 62.23 -35.15 16.37
N LEU A 503 62.67 -34.05 16.98
CA LEU A 503 63.92 -33.98 17.72
C LEU A 503 63.79 -34.76 19.06
N PRO A 504 64.87 -35.35 19.60
CA PRO A 504 64.81 -36.14 20.82
C PRO A 504 64.67 -35.24 22.06
N GLU A 505 63.78 -35.62 22.97
CA GLU A 505 63.64 -35.00 24.29
C GLU A 505 64.88 -35.33 25.15
N ALA A 506 65.66 -34.31 25.48
CA ALA A 506 66.63 -34.36 26.57
C ALA A 506 65.98 -33.73 27.81
N MET A 507 65.77 -34.55 28.84
CA MET A 507 65.45 -34.12 30.20
C MET A 507 66.61 -33.31 30.78
N GLU A 508 66.30 -32.17 31.39
CA GLU A 508 67.11 -31.65 32.49
C GLU A 508 66.20 -31.04 33.56
N SER A 509 66.23 -31.70 34.71
CA SER A 509 65.69 -31.28 35.99
C SER A 509 66.49 -30.11 36.56
N MET A 510 65.83 -29.07 37.06
CA MET A 510 66.37 -28.30 38.19
C MET A 510 65.25 -27.77 39.09
N SER A 511 65.29 -28.29 40.31
CA SER A 511 64.61 -27.86 41.52
C SER A 511 64.96 -26.43 41.91
N VAL A 512 63.99 -25.67 42.45
CA VAL A 512 64.26 -24.68 43.50
C VAL A 512 63.06 -24.68 44.46
N SER A 513 63.31 -25.07 45.70
CA SER A 513 62.49 -24.71 46.86
C SER A 513 63.23 -23.66 47.69
N ASP A 514 62.45 -23.00 48.54
CA ASP A 514 62.80 -22.19 49.71
C ASP A 514 62.94 -20.68 49.51
N SER A 515 61.83 -19.95 49.73
CA SER A 515 61.56 -19.19 50.97
C SER A 515 60.15 -18.61 50.96
#